data_AF-A0A7Y7YTR4-F1
#
_entry.id   AF-A0A7Y7YTR4-F1
#
_cell.length_a   1.000
_cell.length_b   1.000
_cell.length_c   1.000
_cell.angle_alpha   90.00
_cell.angle_beta   90.00
_cell.angle_gamma   90.00
#
_symmetry.space_group_name_H-M   'P 1'
#
loop_
_entity.id
_entity.type
_entity.pdbx_description
1 polymer ?
#
loop_
_entity_poly.entity_id
_entity_poly.type
_entity_poly.pdbx_seq_one_letter_code
_entity_poly.pdbx_strand_id
1 'polypeptide(L)' 'EATGVAQKNGVLVFSGEYFLDEQGLPTPKSTAVFNMFKHLAHVLSEKYSLQD' A
#
# COMPACT_ATOMS: atom_id res chain seq x y z
N GLU A 1 6.20 3.12 -6.69
CA GLU A 1 6.83 3.66 -5.47
C GLU A 1 5.75 3.96 -4.44
N ALA A 2 6.04 3.87 -3.14
CA ALA A 2 5.09 4.27 -2.10
C ALA A 2 5.24 5.78 -1.85
N THR A 3 4.20 6.55 -2.10
CA THR A 3 4.21 8.02 -1.97
C THR A 3 3.34 8.52 -0.81
N GLY A 4 2.58 7.64 -0.18
CA GLY A 4 1.77 7.96 0.98
C GLY A 4 1.62 6.78 1.93
N VAL A 5 1.37 7.10 3.20
CA VAL A 5 1.06 6.14 4.24
C VAL A 5 0.01 6.74 5.19
N ALA A 6 -0.98 5.94 5.56
CA ALA A 6 -1.97 6.27 6.58
C ALA A 6 -2.15 5.07 7.51
N GLN A 7 -2.45 5.29 8.79
CA GLN A 7 -2.77 4.18 9.70
C GLN A 7 -4.28 4.05 9.86
N LYS A 8 -4.81 2.84 9.67
CA LYS A 8 -6.23 2.51 9.88
C LYS A 8 -6.34 1.28 10.76
N ASN A 9 -7.04 1.42 11.88
CA ASN A 9 -7.25 0.32 12.84
C ASN A 9 -5.94 -0.37 13.25
N GLY A 10 -4.89 0.40 13.51
CA GLY A 10 -3.57 -0.10 13.87
C GLY A 10 -2.71 -0.59 12.69
N VAL A 11 -3.23 -0.67 11.47
CA VAL A 11 -2.50 -1.15 10.29
C VAL A 11 -2.08 0.01 9.39
N LEU A 12 -0.80 0.06 9.01
CA LEU A 12 -0.28 0.97 8.00
C LEU A 12 -0.80 0.58 6.62
N VAL A 13 -1.37 1.56 5.92
CA VAL A 13 -1.90 1.44 4.56
C VAL A 13 -1.04 2.31 3.66
N PHE A 14 -0.29 1.66 2.78
CA PHE A 14 0.57 2.33 1.80
C PHE A 14 -0.21 2.66 0.53
N SER A 15 0.10 3.81 -0.06
CA SER A 15 -0.46 4.26 -1.33
C SER A 15 0.64 4.74 -2.28
N GLY A 16 0.33 4.71 -3.57
CA GLY A 16 1.23 5.10 -4.64
C GLY A 16 0.63 4.74 -5.99
N GLU A 17 1.49 4.61 -7.00
CA GLU A 17 1.04 4.23 -8.34
C GLU A 17 0.66 2.75 -8.41
N TYR A 18 -0.61 2.48 -8.75
CA TYR A 18 -1.18 1.13 -8.83
C TYR A 18 -1.17 0.52 -10.24
N PHE A 19 -0.75 1.27 -11.27
CA PHE A 19 -0.74 0.83 -12.67
C PHE A 19 -2.11 0.30 -13.14
N LEU A 20 -3.17 1.04 -12.85
CA LEU A 20 -4.53 0.74 -13.31
C LEU A 20 -4.68 1.11 -14.78
N ASP A 21 -5.66 0.51 -15.46
CA ASP A 21 -6.03 0.90 -16.81
C ASP A 21 -6.85 2.21 -16.84
N GLU A 22 -7.26 2.65 -18.03
CA GLU A 22 -8.02 3.88 -18.24
C GLU A 22 -9.39 3.86 -17.56
N GLN A 23 -9.92 2.68 -17.23
CA GLN A 23 -11.18 2.45 -16.53
C GLN A 23 -10.97 2.35 -15.01
N GLY A 24 -9.72 2.43 -14.54
CA GLY A 24 -9.37 2.30 -13.12
C GLY A 24 -9.36 0.86 -12.62
N LEU A 25 -9.28 -0.13 -13.51
CA LEU A 25 -9.22 -1.54 -13.14
C LEU A 25 -7.76 -2.01 -12.95
N PRO A 26 -7.52 -2.96 -12.04
CA PRO A 26 -6.20 -3.56 -11.87
C PRO A 26 -5.70 -4.24 -13.14
N THR A 27 -4.43 -4.02 -13.45
CA THR A 27 -3.71 -4.73 -14.52
C THR A 27 -2.81 -5.82 -13.92
N PRO A 28 -2.23 -6.72 -14.73
CA PRO A 28 -1.23 -7.68 -14.24
C PRO A 28 -0.03 -7.00 -13.52
N LYS A 29 0.30 -5.76 -13.88
CA LYS A 29 1.36 -4.99 -13.23
C LYS A 29 0.95 -4.52 -11.82
N SER A 30 -0.34 -4.30 -11.59
CA SER A 30 -0.89 -3.90 -10.27
C SER A 30 -0.63 -4.96 -9.20
N THR A 31 -0.61 -6.25 -9.56
CA THR A 31 -0.39 -7.35 -8.62
C THR A 31 0.92 -7.22 -7.85
N ALA A 32 2.00 -6.81 -8.52
CA ALA A 32 3.31 -6.62 -7.88
C ALA A 32 3.27 -5.50 -6.83
N VAL A 33 2.57 -4.39 -7.13
CA VAL A 33 2.41 -3.27 -6.21
C VAL A 33 1.56 -3.66 -5.01
N PHE A 34 0.44 -4.34 -5.22
CA PHE A 34 -0.41 -4.81 -4.12
C PHE A 34 0.34 -5.74 -3.17
N ASN A 35 1.12 -6.68 -3.72
CA ASN A 35 1.92 -7.58 -2.89
C ASN A 35 2.98 -6.83 -2.07
N MET A 36 3.69 -5.88 -2.71
CA MET A 36 4.69 -5.05 -2.05
C MET A 36 4.08 -4.20 -0.93
N PHE A 37 2.98 -3.49 -1.18
CA PHE A 37 2.30 -2.68 -0.18
C PHE A 37 1.73 -3.53 0.95
N LYS A 38 1.19 -4.73 0.65
CA LYS A 38 0.74 -5.66 1.68
C LYS A 38 1.89 -6.14 2.55
N HIS A 39 3.04 -6.45 1.97
CA HIS A 39 4.22 -6.87 2.71
C HIS A 39 4.72 -5.75 3.63
N LEU A 40 4.82 -4.52 3.13
CA LEU A 40 5.20 -3.35 3.93
C LEU A 40 4.21 -3.12 5.08
N ALA A 41 2.90 -3.14 4.79
CA ALA A 41 1.85 -3.02 5.80
C ALA A 41 2.01 -4.07 6.90
N HIS A 42 2.22 -5.34 6.54
CA HIS A 42 2.36 -6.41 7.51
C HIS A 42 3.59 -6.23 8.40
N VAL A 43 4.77 -6.04 7.80
CA VAL A 43 6.04 -6.01 8.53
C VAL A 43 6.19 -4.72 9.36
N LEU A 44 5.71 -3.59 8.86
CA LEU A 44 5.92 -2.29 9.52
C LEU A 44 4.84 -1.98 10.56
N SER A 45 3.60 -2.46 10.39
CA SER A 45 2.55 -2.24 11.39
C SER A 45 2.83 -2.95 12.72
N GLU A 46 3.59 -4.04 12.70
CA GLU A 46 4.03 -4.72 13.92
C GLU A 46 5.10 -3.94 14.69
N LYS A 47 5.80 -3.02 14.00
CA LYS A 47 6.99 -2.34 14.52
C LYS A 47 6.76 -0.87 14.82
N TYR A 48 5.82 -0.25 14.12
CA TYR A 48 5.65 1.20 14.12
C TYR A 48 4.18 1.59 14.14
N SER A 49 3.90 2.71 14.81
CA SER A 49 2.65 3.44 14.73
C SER A 49 2.92 4.84 14.17
N LEU A 50 2.04 5.31 13.31
CA LEU A 50 2.09 6.65 12.75
C LEU A 50 1.71 7.66 13.84
N GLN A 51 2.46 8.75 13.96
CA GLN A 51 2.11 9.89 14.81
C GLN A 51 1.46 10.97 13.93
N ASP A 52 0.58 11.76 14.54
CA ASP A 52 -0.14 12.86 13.89
C ASP A 52 0.79 13.94 13.31
#